data_AF-A0AAD9LE45-F1
#
_entry.id   AF-A0AAD9LE45-F1
#
_cell.length_a   1.000
_cell.length_b   1.000
_cell.length_c   1.000
_cell.angle_alpha   90.00
_cell.angle_beta   90.00
_cell.angle_gamma   90.00
#
_symmetry.space_group_name_H-M   'P 1'
#
loop_
_entity.id
_entity.type
_entity.pdbx_description
1 polymer ?
#
loop_
_entity_poly.entity_id
_entity_poly.type
_entity_poly.pdbx_seq_one_letter_code
_entity_poly.pdbx_strand_id
1 'polypeptide(L)'
;MTELTLGELKALRERESSSAALSNDAQNDDAPQRGKVKEPSHNKNHAVSSQTVIKKRGSKAPVMLPNNVTCNPYTIIKLGKKGPDARLVPRDPRFSDFSGTLNDDMFRKSYAFLDEMRQDEAQEIKAALRLHERAGPNSMRAATALENLRHMGISSIDDAKRALDKYKIQNQQLQSDESLRQFKKQLIEEEKEKIAHTGKTPFYYSQKKVKKIYRDREQVKVKAVLESAAINSAAAAKIHKKAARQNKRQLKRQPQLGVK
;
A
#
# COMPACT_ATOMS: atom_id res chain seq x y z
N MET A 1 15.59 -6.14 4.91
CA MET A 1 15.18 -6.15 6.33
C MET A 1 16.13 -5.24 7.08
N THR A 2 15.69 -4.03 7.42
CA THR A 2 16.50 -3.06 8.17
C THR A 2 16.31 -3.33 9.66
N GLU A 3 17.33 -3.84 10.32
CA GLU A 3 17.36 -3.97 11.77
C GLU A 3 17.38 -2.57 12.39
N LEU A 4 16.35 -2.24 13.17
CA LEU A 4 16.31 -0.99 13.92
C LEU A 4 17.35 -1.05 15.03
N THR A 5 18.11 0.02 15.17
CA THR A 5 19.14 0.15 16.20
C THR A 5 18.48 0.35 17.58
N LEU A 6 19.20 -0.02 18.65
CA LEU A 6 18.74 0.10 20.04
C LEU A 6 18.30 1.54 20.40
N GLY A 7 18.89 2.55 19.77
CA GLY A 7 18.50 3.95 19.93
C GLY A 7 17.14 4.28 19.31
N GLU A 8 16.83 3.71 18.15
CA GLU A 8 15.56 3.93 17.44
C GLU A 8 14.38 3.28 18.20
N LEU A 9 14.61 2.12 18.82
CA LEU A 9 13.61 1.47 19.68
C LEU A 9 13.29 2.30 20.93
N LYS A 10 14.28 2.98 21.51
CA LYS A 10 14.08 3.85 22.68
C LYS A 10 13.28 5.10 22.31
N ALA A 11 13.54 5.69 21.14
CA ALA A 11 12.82 6.86 20.64
C ALA A 11 11.32 6.57 20.35
N LEU A 12 10.98 5.36 19.91
CA LEU A 12 9.59 4.95 19.71
C LEU A 12 8.81 4.88 21.02
N ARG A 13 9.42 4.38 22.10
CA ARG A 13 8.81 4.29 23.43
C ARG A 13 8.45 5.66 24.02
N GLU A 14 9.30 6.66 23.82
CA GLU A 14 9.07 8.02 24.30
C GLU A 14 7.93 8.71 23.53
N ARG A 15 7.82 8.47 22.20
CA ARG A 15 6.69 8.96 21.39
C ARG A 15 5.35 8.37 21.82
N GLU A 16 5.28 7.06 22.07
CA GLU A 16 4.05 6.41 22.52
C GLU A 16 3.55 6.99 23.85
N SER A 17 4.45 7.25 24.80
CA SER A 17 4.08 7.86 26.09
C SER A 17 3.56 9.30 25.95
N SER A 18 4.05 10.07 24.98
CA SER A 18 3.60 11.44 24.74
C SER A 18 2.25 11.53 24.02
N SER A 19 1.93 10.56 23.14
CA SER A 19 0.67 10.55 22.39
C SER A 19 -0.55 10.12 23.21
N ALA A 20 -0.35 9.43 24.33
CA ALA A 20 -1.44 8.96 25.18
C ALA A 20 -2.04 10.05 26.08
N ALA A 21 -1.40 11.23 26.18
CA ALA A 21 -1.81 12.32 27.06
C ALA A 21 -2.72 13.38 26.41
N LEU A 22 -3.06 13.26 25.11
CA LEU A 22 -3.73 14.33 24.33
C LEU A 22 -5.10 13.96 23.73
N SER A 23 -5.80 12.95 24.26
CA SER A 23 -7.14 12.62 23.76
C SER A 23 -8.16 12.47 24.89
N ASN A 24 -8.65 13.60 25.41
CA ASN A 24 -9.92 13.70 26.13
C ASN A 24 -10.38 15.18 26.12
N ASP A 25 -11.20 15.54 25.13
CA ASP A 25 -12.20 16.64 25.14
C ASP A 25 -12.98 16.52 23.81
N ALA A 26 -14.23 16.00 23.82
CA ALA A 26 -15.50 16.75 23.82
C ALA A 26 -15.69 17.64 22.55
N GLN A 27 -16.83 17.76 21.85
CA GLN A 27 -18.21 17.27 21.91
C GLN A 27 -18.90 17.69 20.57
N ASN A 28 -19.92 16.92 20.15
CA ASN A 28 -21.19 17.28 19.47
C ASN A 28 -21.31 18.40 18.38
N ASP A 29 -21.91 18.08 17.22
CA ASP A 29 -23.32 18.39 16.85
C ASP A 29 -23.63 18.30 15.33
N ASP A 30 -24.90 18.01 15.06
CA ASP A 30 -25.71 18.18 13.85
C ASP A 30 -25.52 17.33 12.57
N ALA A 31 -26.45 16.39 12.40
CA ALA A 31 -26.72 15.65 11.17
C ALA A 31 -28.16 15.93 10.70
N PRO A 32 -28.39 16.42 9.46
CA PRO A 32 -29.74 16.48 8.90
C PRO A 32 -30.14 15.15 8.26
N GLN A 33 -31.33 14.68 8.64
CA GLN A 33 -32.00 13.49 8.11
C GLN A 33 -32.43 13.71 6.66
N ARG A 34 -31.98 12.84 5.74
CA ARG A 34 -32.45 12.82 4.34
C ARG A 34 -33.51 11.74 4.16
N GLY A 35 -34.70 12.16 3.74
CA GLY A 35 -35.92 11.39 3.67
C GLY A 35 -35.89 10.19 2.73
N LYS A 36 -36.59 9.13 3.16
CA LYS A 36 -36.93 7.96 2.35
C LYS A 36 -38.08 8.31 1.41
N VAL A 37 -37.85 8.24 0.11
CA VAL A 37 -38.91 8.27 -0.90
C VAL A 37 -39.46 6.86 -1.05
N LYS A 38 -40.77 6.70 -0.80
CA LYS A 38 -41.56 5.51 -1.13
C LYS A 38 -41.89 5.55 -2.62
N GLU A 39 -41.53 4.52 -3.37
CA GLU A 39 -42.10 4.29 -4.70
C GLU A 39 -43.33 3.36 -4.62
N PRO A 40 -44.38 3.62 -5.42
CA PRO A 40 -45.60 2.83 -5.41
C PRO A 40 -45.50 1.54 -6.25
N SER A 41 -46.28 0.57 -5.80
CA SER A 41 -46.61 -0.70 -6.42
C SER A 41 -47.25 -0.57 -7.80
N HIS A 42 -46.85 -1.41 -8.75
CA HIS A 42 -47.73 -1.88 -9.83
C HIS A 42 -47.73 -3.40 -9.93
N ASN A 43 -48.94 -3.92 -9.96
CA ASN A 43 -49.32 -5.32 -10.01
C ASN A 43 -49.99 -5.59 -11.37
N LYS A 44 -50.01 -6.87 -11.79
CA LYS A 44 -50.88 -7.52 -12.80
C LYS A 44 -50.47 -7.47 -14.29
N ASN A 45 -50.05 -8.60 -14.87
CA ASN A 45 -50.94 -9.62 -15.49
C ASN A 45 -50.18 -10.57 -16.45
N HIS A 46 -50.63 -11.84 -16.44
CA HIS A 46 -50.26 -12.92 -17.36
C HIS A 46 -50.77 -12.68 -18.80
N ALA A 47 -50.00 -13.15 -19.78
CA ALA A 47 -50.55 -13.66 -21.05
C ALA A 47 -49.70 -14.85 -21.52
N VAL A 48 -50.36 -16.00 -21.68
CA VAL A 48 -49.84 -17.20 -22.31
C VAL A 48 -49.98 -17.02 -23.83
N SER A 49 -48.89 -17.17 -24.58
CA SER A 49 -48.98 -17.45 -26.02
C SER A 49 -48.06 -18.62 -26.38
N SER A 50 -48.67 -19.61 -27.01
CA SER A 50 -48.06 -20.84 -27.50
C SER A 50 -47.39 -20.58 -28.84
N GLN A 51 -46.06 -20.48 -28.87
CA GLN A 51 -45.29 -20.61 -30.11
C GLN A 51 -44.02 -21.44 -29.88
N THR A 52 -43.89 -22.44 -30.74
CA THR A 52 -42.88 -23.49 -30.92
C THR A 52 -41.48 -23.24 -30.31
N VAL A 53 -40.99 -24.26 -29.60
CA VAL A 53 -39.67 -24.30 -28.97
C VAL A 53 -38.57 -24.35 -30.04
N ILE A 54 -38.01 -23.19 -30.40
CA ILE A 54 -36.69 -23.13 -31.04
C ILE A 54 -35.65 -23.13 -29.92
N LYS A 55 -34.91 -24.24 -29.78
CA LYS A 55 -33.84 -24.40 -28.80
C LYS A 55 -32.81 -23.28 -28.99
N LYS A 56 -32.69 -22.37 -28.02
CA LYS A 56 -31.68 -21.30 -28.00
C LYS A 56 -30.28 -21.93 -27.90
N ARG A 57 -29.44 -21.71 -28.92
CA ARG A 57 -28.03 -22.13 -28.91
C ARG A 57 -27.22 -21.19 -28.01
N GLY A 58 -26.16 -21.73 -27.38
CA GLY A 58 -25.30 -20.97 -26.46
C GLY A 58 -24.61 -19.79 -27.14
N SER A 59 -24.41 -18.70 -26.40
CA SER A 59 -23.88 -17.40 -26.88
C SER A 59 -22.46 -17.45 -27.46
N LYS A 60 -21.77 -18.60 -27.40
CA LYS A 60 -20.41 -18.81 -27.92
C LYS A 60 -20.35 -19.67 -29.19
N ALA A 61 -21.48 -20.16 -29.68
CA ALA A 61 -21.49 -20.95 -30.91
C ALA A 61 -21.42 -20.04 -32.14
N PRO A 62 -20.61 -20.38 -33.16
CA PRO A 62 -20.56 -19.61 -34.40
C PRO A 62 -21.93 -19.58 -35.08
N VAL A 63 -22.30 -18.41 -35.62
CA VAL A 63 -23.57 -18.22 -36.32
C VAL A 63 -23.48 -18.91 -37.68
N MET A 64 -24.05 -20.11 -37.79
CA MET A 64 -24.22 -20.78 -39.07
C MET A 64 -25.46 -20.20 -39.74
N LEU A 65 -25.27 -19.45 -40.83
CA LEU A 65 -26.38 -19.03 -41.68
C LEU A 65 -26.91 -20.25 -42.43
N PRO A 66 -28.25 -20.38 -42.61
CA PRO A 66 -28.81 -21.44 -43.43
C PRO A 66 -28.34 -21.29 -44.88
N ASN A 67 -28.00 -22.42 -45.52
CA ASN A 67 -27.39 -22.49 -46.87
C ASN A 67 -28.22 -21.84 -48.00
N ASN A 68 -29.46 -21.45 -47.74
CA ASN A 68 -30.39 -20.96 -48.75
C ASN A 68 -30.56 -19.43 -48.70
N VAL A 69 -29.75 -18.73 -47.90
CA VAL A 69 -29.79 -17.27 -47.79
C VAL A 69 -28.51 -16.70 -48.40
N THR A 70 -28.62 -16.15 -49.62
CA THR A 70 -27.53 -15.41 -50.26
C THR A 70 -27.22 -14.16 -49.46
N CYS A 71 -26.01 -14.06 -48.91
CA CYS A 71 -25.56 -12.88 -48.19
C CYS A 71 -25.28 -11.76 -49.21
N ASN A 72 -26.21 -10.82 -49.36
CA ASN A 72 -26.01 -9.67 -50.25
C ASN A 72 -25.03 -8.67 -49.57
N PRO A 73 -23.82 -8.45 -50.10
CA PRO A 73 -22.80 -7.59 -49.48
C PRO A 73 -23.20 -6.11 -49.42
N TYR A 74 -24.22 -5.70 -50.20
CA TYR A 74 -24.76 -4.34 -50.19
C TYR A 74 -26.01 -4.18 -49.31
N THR A 75 -26.42 -5.24 -48.60
CA THR A 75 -27.43 -5.06 -47.56
C THR A 75 -26.79 -4.35 -46.38
N ILE A 76 -27.23 -3.12 -46.13
CA ILE A 76 -26.87 -2.36 -44.93
C ILE A 76 -27.22 -3.24 -43.74
N ILE A 77 -26.18 -3.76 -43.08
CA ILE A 77 -26.33 -4.57 -41.87
C ILE A 77 -27.04 -3.66 -40.86
N LYS A 78 -28.32 -3.94 -40.62
CA LYS A 78 -29.09 -3.28 -39.55
C LYS A 78 -28.52 -3.80 -38.23
N LEU A 79 -27.40 -3.21 -37.77
CA LEU A 79 -26.93 -3.38 -36.40
C LEU A 79 -28.15 -3.20 -35.49
N GLY A 80 -28.41 -4.21 -34.67
CA GLY A 80 -29.72 -4.49 -34.10
C GLY A 80 -30.50 -3.26 -33.63
N LYS A 81 -31.81 -3.29 -33.89
CA LYS A 81 -32.84 -2.32 -33.48
C LYS A 81 -32.74 -1.96 -31.98
N LYS A 82 -31.82 -1.08 -31.60
CA LYS A 82 -32.12 -0.05 -30.60
C LYS A 82 -32.70 1.10 -31.40
N GLY A 83 -33.81 1.67 -30.94
CA GLY A 83 -34.75 2.47 -31.74
C GLY A 83 -34.17 3.66 -32.53
N PRO A 84 -35.01 4.45 -33.23
CA PRO A 84 -34.59 5.60 -34.04
C PRO A 84 -33.77 6.67 -33.27
N ASP A 85 -33.77 6.64 -31.94
CA ASP A 85 -32.97 7.51 -31.07
C ASP A 85 -31.62 6.92 -30.62
N ALA A 86 -31.29 5.68 -30.98
CA ALA A 86 -29.97 5.09 -30.77
C ALA A 86 -28.98 5.58 -31.84
N ARG A 87 -28.86 6.91 -31.98
CA ARG A 87 -27.72 7.50 -32.69
C ARG A 87 -26.46 6.95 -32.02
N LEU A 88 -25.47 6.54 -32.81
CA LEU A 88 -24.14 6.21 -32.29
C LEU A 88 -23.65 7.44 -31.54
N VAL A 89 -23.83 7.47 -30.22
CA VAL A 89 -23.23 8.50 -29.38
C VAL A 89 -21.74 8.37 -29.66
N PRO A 90 -21.05 9.41 -30.18
CA PRO A 90 -19.61 9.39 -30.32
C PRO A 90 -19.04 9.13 -28.93
N ARG A 91 -18.65 7.88 -28.67
CA ARG A 91 -18.10 7.46 -27.39
C ARG A 91 -16.65 7.83 -27.41
N ASP A 92 -16.25 8.66 -26.46
CA ASP A 92 -14.85 8.88 -26.19
C ASP A 92 -14.21 7.51 -25.88
N PRO A 93 -13.20 7.07 -26.64
CA PRO A 93 -12.56 5.78 -26.42
C PRO A 93 -12.00 5.65 -25.00
N ARG A 94 -11.66 6.76 -24.33
CA ARG A 94 -11.22 6.78 -22.93
C ARG A 94 -12.29 6.31 -21.96
N PHE A 95 -13.56 6.51 -22.31
CA PHE A 95 -14.73 6.15 -21.50
C PHE A 95 -15.55 5.01 -22.14
N SER A 96 -14.95 4.29 -23.09
CA SER A 96 -15.58 3.16 -23.74
C SER A 96 -15.52 1.93 -22.84
N ASP A 97 -16.65 1.23 -22.72
CA ASP A 97 -16.73 -0.06 -21.99
C ASP A 97 -15.76 -1.12 -22.55
N PHE A 98 -15.27 -0.92 -23.78
CA PHE A 98 -14.26 -1.78 -24.42
C PHE A 98 -12.84 -1.59 -23.87
N SER A 99 -12.57 -0.56 -23.07
CA SER A 99 -11.25 -0.30 -22.48
C SER A 99 -10.86 -1.31 -21.39
N GLY A 100 -11.81 -2.13 -20.92
CA GLY A 100 -11.58 -3.17 -19.90
C GLY A 100 -11.52 -2.61 -18.47
N THR A 101 -11.29 -3.50 -17.50
CA THR A 101 -11.12 -3.10 -16.10
C THR A 101 -9.68 -2.69 -15.81
N LEU A 102 -9.48 -1.66 -14.98
CA LEU A 102 -8.14 -1.22 -14.56
C LEU A 102 -7.36 -2.38 -13.91
N ASN A 103 -6.21 -2.73 -14.50
CA ASN A 103 -5.25 -3.64 -13.89
C ASN A 103 -4.22 -2.83 -13.09
N ASP A 104 -4.51 -2.62 -11.81
CA ASP A 104 -3.66 -1.86 -10.88
C ASP A 104 -2.20 -2.37 -10.87
N ASP A 105 -2.00 -3.67 -10.97
CA ASP A 105 -0.65 -4.26 -10.89
C ASP A 105 0.17 -3.99 -12.15
N MET A 106 -0.47 -4.04 -13.33
CA MET A 106 0.19 -3.68 -14.58
C MET A 106 0.48 -2.17 -14.62
N PHE A 107 -0.48 -1.35 -14.20
CA PHE A 107 -0.31 0.10 -14.13
C PHE A 107 0.89 0.48 -13.25
N ARG A 108 0.99 -0.11 -12.06
CA ARG A 108 2.14 0.12 -11.16
C ARG A 108 3.47 -0.26 -11.79
N LYS A 109 3.52 -1.41 -12.47
CA LYS A 109 4.74 -1.85 -13.16
C LYS A 109 5.15 -0.89 -14.28
N SER A 110 4.18 -0.41 -15.07
CA SER A 110 4.45 0.54 -16.15
C SER A 110 5.00 1.88 -15.66
N TYR A 111 4.66 2.27 -14.42
CA TYR A 111 5.13 3.51 -13.79
C TYR A 111 6.17 3.30 -12.67
N ALA A 112 6.80 2.12 -12.61
CA ALA A 112 7.81 1.81 -11.58
C ALA A 112 9.01 2.76 -11.63
N PHE A 113 9.33 3.29 -12.81
CA PHE A 113 10.40 4.28 -12.99
C PHE A 113 10.18 5.56 -12.17
N LEU A 114 8.94 5.92 -11.81
CA LEU A 114 8.67 7.06 -10.94
C LEU A 114 9.17 6.83 -9.51
N ASP A 115 9.14 5.58 -9.04
CA ASP A 115 9.68 5.23 -7.73
C ASP A 115 11.22 5.17 -7.77
N GLU A 116 11.81 4.75 -8.89
CA GLU A 116 13.25 4.80 -9.13
C GLU A 116 13.75 6.25 -9.16
N MET A 117 13.14 7.12 -9.96
CA MET A 117 13.46 8.56 -9.99
C MET A 117 13.37 9.19 -8.61
N ARG A 118 12.33 8.88 -7.83
CA ARG A 118 12.18 9.38 -6.45
C ARG A 118 13.32 8.92 -5.55
N GLN A 119 13.78 7.68 -5.71
CA GLN A 119 14.89 7.15 -4.93
C GLN A 119 16.21 7.82 -5.31
N ASP A 120 16.42 8.08 -6.60
CA ASP A 120 17.61 8.79 -7.10
C ASP A 120 17.63 10.23 -6.57
N GLU A 121 16.52 10.96 -6.66
CA GLU A 121 16.36 12.30 -6.07
C GLU A 121 16.71 12.31 -4.57
N ALA A 122 16.15 11.36 -3.81
CA ALA A 122 16.42 11.25 -2.38
C ALA A 122 17.90 10.92 -2.07
N GLN A 123 18.55 10.13 -2.94
CA GLN A 123 19.96 9.81 -2.82
C GLN A 123 20.85 11.01 -3.13
N GLU A 124 20.54 11.79 -4.16
CA GLU A 124 21.26 13.01 -4.52
C GLU A 124 21.19 14.04 -3.39
N ILE A 125 20.00 14.27 -2.83
CA ILE A 125 19.81 15.16 -1.68
C ILE A 125 20.64 14.69 -0.48
N LYS A 126 20.62 13.39 -0.20
CA LYS A 126 21.39 12.80 0.89
C LYS A 126 22.90 12.92 0.65
N ALA A 127 23.36 12.76 -0.59
CA ALA A 127 24.76 12.93 -0.95
C ALA A 127 25.21 14.39 -0.76
N ALA A 128 24.42 15.36 -1.20
CA ALA A 128 24.71 16.78 -1.00
C ALA A 128 24.79 17.15 0.49
N LEU A 129 23.86 16.67 1.31
CA LEU A 129 23.88 16.87 2.77
C LEU A 129 25.15 16.27 3.41
N ARG A 130 25.53 15.05 3.02
CA ARG A 130 26.75 14.40 3.51
C ARG A 130 28.02 15.13 3.07
N LEU A 131 28.06 15.65 1.84
CA LEU A 131 29.19 16.47 1.37
C LEU A 131 29.29 17.76 2.16
N HIS A 132 28.16 18.43 2.41
CA HIS A 132 28.10 19.64 3.21
C HIS A 132 28.60 19.39 4.65
N GLU A 133 28.18 18.29 5.29
CA GLU A 133 28.65 17.89 6.62
C GLU A 133 30.16 17.60 6.67
N ARG A 134 30.71 16.99 5.61
CA ARG A 134 32.13 16.60 5.56
C ARG A 134 33.06 17.75 5.18
N ALA A 135 32.69 18.54 4.19
CA ALA A 135 33.55 19.57 3.61
C ALA A 135 33.34 20.95 4.26
N GLY A 136 32.24 21.14 4.98
CA GLY A 136 31.89 22.39 5.65
C GLY A 136 31.16 23.39 4.75
N PRO A 137 30.58 24.45 5.36
CA PRO A 137 29.66 25.37 4.69
C PRO A 137 30.31 26.21 3.59
N ASN A 138 31.60 26.52 3.71
CA ASN A 138 32.32 27.37 2.76
C ASN A 138 33.05 26.57 1.67
N SER A 139 32.82 25.26 1.59
CA SER A 139 33.51 24.44 0.60
C SER A 139 32.86 24.56 -0.78
N MET A 140 33.70 24.80 -1.80
CA MET A 140 33.25 24.82 -3.19
C MET A 140 32.51 23.52 -3.59
N ARG A 141 32.95 22.38 -3.05
CA ARG A 141 32.31 21.08 -3.31
C ARG A 141 30.88 21.00 -2.76
N ALA A 142 30.63 21.53 -1.56
CA ALA A 142 29.27 21.57 -1.01
C ALA A 142 28.38 22.55 -1.79
N ALA A 143 28.92 23.70 -2.18
CA ALA A 143 28.20 24.66 -3.03
C ALA A 143 27.81 24.06 -4.38
N THR A 144 28.73 23.36 -5.06
CA THR A 144 28.43 22.68 -6.34
C THR A 144 27.38 21.58 -6.18
N ALA A 145 27.40 20.85 -5.07
CA ALA A 145 26.42 19.81 -4.81
C ALA A 145 25.01 20.38 -4.58
N LEU A 146 24.91 21.56 -3.96
CA LEU A 146 23.63 22.27 -3.81
C LEU A 146 23.14 22.86 -5.15
N GLU A 147 24.03 23.41 -5.98
CA GLU A 147 23.67 23.88 -7.32
C GLU A 147 23.11 22.75 -8.20
N ASN A 148 23.66 21.54 -8.09
CA ASN A 148 23.13 20.38 -8.79
C ASN A 148 21.68 20.07 -8.40
N LEU A 149 21.24 20.39 -7.17
CA LEU A 149 19.87 20.16 -6.70
C LEU A 149 18.90 21.28 -7.07
N ARG A 150 19.37 22.35 -7.72
CA ARG A 150 18.55 23.52 -8.04
C ARG A 150 17.40 23.20 -8.99
N HIS A 151 17.56 22.21 -9.86
CA HIS A 151 16.49 21.72 -10.74
C HIS A 151 15.32 21.10 -9.98
N MET A 152 15.54 20.64 -8.73
CA MET A 152 14.51 20.14 -7.81
C MET A 152 13.88 21.27 -6.98
N GLY A 153 14.27 22.53 -7.19
CA GLY A 153 13.81 23.68 -6.41
C GLY A 153 14.44 23.76 -5.01
N ILE A 154 15.58 23.10 -4.78
CA ILE A 154 16.30 23.10 -3.51
C ILE A 154 17.44 24.12 -3.60
N SER A 155 17.31 25.20 -2.83
CA SER A 155 18.29 26.31 -2.84
C SER A 155 19.15 26.36 -1.59
N SER A 156 18.69 25.80 -0.47
CA SER A 156 19.39 25.82 0.81
C SER A 156 19.54 24.43 1.42
N ILE A 157 20.48 24.31 2.37
CA ILE A 157 20.71 23.07 3.12
C ILE A 157 19.49 22.71 3.98
N ASP A 158 18.80 23.71 4.52
CA ASP A 158 17.59 23.47 5.30
C ASP A 158 16.43 23.02 4.42
N ASP A 159 16.34 23.52 3.18
CA ASP A 159 15.40 23.00 2.19
C ASP A 159 15.74 21.56 1.80
N ALA A 160 17.02 21.23 1.65
CA ALA A 160 17.47 19.86 1.37
C ALA A 160 17.09 18.90 2.51
N LYS A 161 17.25 19.31 3.77
CA LYS A 161 16.80 18.52 4.94
C LYS A 161 15.28 18.33 4.93
N ARG A 162 14.52 19.40 4.71
CA ARG A 162 13.05 19.34 4.63
C ARG A 162 12.57 18.45 3.49
N ALA A 163 13.21 18.54 2.33
CA ALA A 163 12.90 17.70 1.18
C ALA A 163 13.16 16.22 1.51
N LEU A 164 14.33 15.91 2.09
CA LEU A 164 14.65 14.54 2.50
C LEU A 164 13.62 13.96 3.48
N ASP A 165 13.18 14.75 4.47
CA ASP A 165 12.17 14.30 5.43
C ASP A 165 10.80 14.10 4.80
N LYS A 166 10.40 14.96 3.84
CA LYS A 166 9.18 14.74 3.03
C LYS A 166 9.26 13.41 2.27
N TYR A 167 10.38 13.12 1.60
CA TYR A 167 10.57 11.85 0.89
C TYR A 167 10.49 10.65 1.84
N LYS A 168 11.07 10.73 3.04
CA LYS A 168 10.97 9.64 4.05
C LYS A 168 9.52 9.39 4.45
N ILE A 169 8.76 10.44 4.75
CA ILE A 169 7.35 10.32 5.16
C ILE A 169 6.51 9.73 4.03
N GLN A 170 6.69 10.22 2.80
CA GLN A 170 5.98 9.72 1.62
C GLN A 170 6.31 8.24 1.36
N ASN A 171 7.58 7.86 1.41
CA ASN A 171 8.00 6.47 1.21
C ASN A 171 7.43 5.54 2.30
N GLN A 172 7.41 5.98 3.56
CA GLN A 172 6.77 5.21 4.64
C GLN A 172 5.27 5.01 4.40
N GLN A 173 4.57 6.07 3.96
CA GLN A 173 3.15 5.99 3.63
C GLN A 173 2.90 5.00 2.49
N LEU A 174 3.66 5.10 1.40
CA LEU A 174 3.55 4.19 0.26
C LEU A 174 3.80 2.74 0.65
N GLN A 175 4.86 2.47 1.42
CA GLN A 175 5.15 1.13 1.92
C GLN A 175 4.02 0.57 2.80
N SER A 176 3.43 1.40 3.66
CA SER A 176 2.29 1.01 4.50
C SER A 176 1.02 0.70 3.70
N ASP A 177 0.78 1.47 2.63
CA ASP A 177 -0.37 1.24 1.74
C ASP A 177 -0.17 -0.02 0.90
N GLU A 178 1.07 -0.30 0.48
CA GLU A 178 1.41 -1.52 -0.24
C GLU A 178 1.26 -2.77 0.62
N SER A 179 1.78 -2.75 1.85
CA SER A 179 1.63 -3.87 2.78
C SER A 179 0.16 -4.15 3.10
N LEU A 180 -0.66 -3.10 3.27
CA LEU A 180 -2.11 -3.23 3.45
C LEU A 180 -2.79 -3.85 2.22
N ARG A 181 -2.39 -3.46 1.00
CA ARG A 181 -2.95 -4.04 -0.24
C ARG A 181 -2.56 -5.51 -0.38
N GLN A 182 -1.30 -5.86 -0.14
CA GLN A 182 -0.83 -7.24 -0.16
C GLN A 182 -1.57 -8.09 0.88
N PHE A 183 -1.75 -7.57 2.10
CA PHE A 183 -2.48 -8.26 3.14
C PHE A 183 -3.96 -8.47 2.78
N LYS A 184 -4.60 -7.48 2.15
CA LYS A 184 -5.96 -7.64 1.63
C LYS A 184 -6.03 -8.73 0.55
N LYS A 185 -5.05 -8.79 -0.36
CA LYS A 185 -4.98 -9.84 -1.40
C LYS A 185 -4.85 -11.23 -0.74
N GLN A 186 -3.96 -11.38 0.24
CA GLN A 186 -3.80 -12.62 1.01
C GLN A 186 -5.11 -13.07 1.66
N LEU A 187 -5.83 -12.16 2.35
CA LEU A 187 -7.12 -12.50 2.95
C LEU A 187 -8.17 -12.93 1.92
N ILE A 188 -8.14 -12.35 0.72
CA ILE A 188 -9.05 -12.74 -0.37
C ILE A 188 -8.68 -14.13 -0.91
N GLU A 189 -7.39 -14.42 -1.04
CA GLU A 189 -6.88 -15.73 -1.49
C GLU A 189 -7.22 -16.83 -0.47
N GLU A 190 -6.98 -16.60 0.81
CA GLU A 190 -7.34 -17.52 1.90
C GLU A 190 -8.85 -17.82 1.91
N GLU A 191 -9.70 -16.81 1.67
CA GLU A 191 -11.15 -17.01 1.60
C GLU A 191 -11.54 -17.80 0.33
N LYS A 192 -10.91 -17.55 -0.81
CA LYS A 192 -11.13 -18.34 -2.03
C LYS A 192 -10.80 -19.82 -1.82
N GLU A 193 -9.70 -20.11 -1.13
CA GLU A 193 -9.31 -21.48 -0.77
C GLU A 193 -10.34 -22.12 0.16
N LYS A 194 -10.79 -21.42 1.20
CA LYS A 194 -11.84 -21.92 2.11
C LYS A 194 -13.14 -22.21 1.37
N ILE A 195 -13.53 -21.37 0.42
CA ILE A 195 -14.73 -21.59 -0.40
C ILE A 195 -14.56 -22.85 -1.25
N ALA A 196 -13.41 -23.02 -1.89
CA ALA A 196 -13.11 -24.20 -2.68
C ALA A 196 -13.18 -25.50 -1.85
N HIS A 197 -12.70 -25.46 -0.60
CA HIS A 197 -12.70 -26.62 0.29
C HIS A 197 -14.04 -26.89 0.99
N THR A 198 -14.74 -25.84 1.43
CA THR A 198 -15.92 -25.96 2.31
C THR A 198 -17.25 -25.75 1.60
N GLY A 199 -17.24 -25.18 0.39
CA GLY A 199 -18.46 -24.82 -0.36
C GLY A 199 -19.30 -23.73 0.30
N LYS A 200 -18.79 -23.06 1.33
CA LYS A 200 -19.50 -21.99 2.05
C LYS A 200 -19.59 -20.70 1.22
N THR A 201 -20.52 -19.84 1.59
CA THR A 201 -20.68 -18.53 0.97
C THR A 201 -19.44 -17.65 1.17
N PRO A 202 -19.03 -16.88 0.14
CA PRO A 202 -17.86 -16.02 0.25
C PRO A 202 -18.08 -14.93 1.29
N PHE A 203 -17.15 -14.82 2.25
CA PHE A 203 -17.13 -13.73 3.21
C PHE A 203 -15.87 -12.88 3.03
N TYR A 204 -16.04 -11.64 2.57
CA TYR A 204 -14.92 -10.69 2.41
C TYR A 204 -14.90 -9.66 3.53
N TYR A 205 -13.73 -9.43 4.12
CA TYR A 205 -13.57 -8.43 5.17
C TYR A 205 -13.76 -7.00 4.65
N SER A 206 -14.44 -6.17 5.45
CA SER A 206 -14.54 -4.73 5.19
C SER A 206 -13.18 -4.05 5.35
N GLN A 207 -12.96 -2.93 4.66
CA GLN A 207 -11.68 -2.19 4.72
C GLN A 207 -11.26 -1.83 6.15
N LYS A 208 -12.22 -1.41 6.99
CA LYS A 208 -11.98 -1.10 8.41
C LYS A 208 -11.48 -2.33 9.18
N LYS A 209 -12.07 -3.50 8.92
CA LYS A 209 -11.69 -4.76 9.57
C LYS A 209 -10.32 -5.25 9.09
N VAL A 210 -10.01 -5.13 7.79
CA VAL A 210 -8.68 -5.43 7.25
C VAL A 210 -7.59 -4.58 7.93
N LYS A 211 -7.81 -3.26 8.04
CA LYS A 211 -6.87 -2.36 8.73
C LYS A 211 -6.69 -2.73 10.21
N LYS A 212 -7.76 -3.12 10.90
CA LYS A 212 -7.68 -3.57 12.30
C LYS A 212 -6.83 -4.82 12.43
N ILE A 213 -7.12 -5.87 11.65
CA ILE A 213 -6.37 -7.13 11.69
C ILE A 213 -4.89 -6.90 11.33
N TYR A 214 -4.61 -6.02 10.37
CA TYR A 214 -3.24 -5.67 9.99
C TYR A 214 -2.47 -5.04 11.16
N ARG A 215 -3.06 -4.06 11.85
CA ARG A 215 -2.47 -3.42 13.04
C ARG A 215 -2.24 -4.42 14.16
N ASP A 216 -3.23 -5.27 14.44
CA ASP A 216 -3.11 -6.31 15.48
C ASP A 216 -1.94 -7.27 15.16
N ARG A 217 -1.80 -7.66 13.88
CA ARG A 217 -0.69 -8.51 13.42
C ARG A 217 0.68 -7.82 13.54
N GLU A 218 0.77 -6.52 13.24
CA GLU A 218 1.99 -5.74 13.44
C GLU A 218 2.35 -5.62 14.92
N GLN A 219 1.39 -5.33 15.79
CA GLN A 219 1.62 -5.24 17.24
C GLN A 219 2.12 -6.57 17.82
N VAL A 220 1.57 -7.70 17.38
CA VAL A 220 2.05 -9.03 17.79
C VAL A 220 3.50 -9.25 17.32
N LYS A 221 3.84 -8.87 16.09
CA LYS A 221 5.22 -8.94 15.59
C LYS A 221 6.17 -8.08 16.41
N VAL A 222 5.79 -6.83 16.70
CA VAL A 222 6.60 -5.91 17.51
C VAL A 222 6.82 -6.47 18.92
N LYS A 223 5.76 -6.98 19.57
CA LYS A 223 5.86 -7.61 20.89
C LYS A 223 6.81 -8.81 20.86
N ALA A 224 6.71 -9.69 19.87
CA ALA A 224 7.60 -10.84 19.72
C ALA A 224 9.08 -10.43 19.50
N VAL A 225 9.31 -9.36 18.71
CA VAL A 225 10.67 -8.79 18.53
C VAL A 225 11.21 -8.22 19.84
N LEU A 226 10.38 -7.52 20.63
CA LEU A 226 10.79 -6.99 21.93
C LEU A 226 11.09 -8.11 22.94
N GLU A 227 10.28 -9.17 22.97
CA GLU A 227 10.50 -10.33 23.85
C GLU A 227 11.80 -11.07 23.50
N SER A 228 12.04 -11.33 22.20
CA SER A 228 13.29 -11.95 21.75
C SER A 228 14.51 -11.04 22.00
N ALA A 229 14.39 -9.73 21.80
CA ALA A 229 15.44 -8.77 22.15
C ALA A 229 15.72 -8.72 23.66
N ALA A 230 14.70 -8.86 24.51
CA ALA A 230 14.87 -8.94 25.97
C ALA A 230 15.64 -10.20 26.38
N ILE A 231 15.33 -11.35 25.77
CA ILE A 231 16.05 -12.61 26.01
C ILE A 231 17.51 -12.49 25.57
N ASN A 232 17.75 -11.94 24.37
CA ASN A 232 19.09 -11.80 23.80
C ASN A 232 19.94 -10.77 24.54
N SER A 233 19.37 -9.64 24.95
CA SER A 233 20.08 -8.64 25.77
C SER A 233 20.41 -9.17 27.17
N ALA A 234 19.51 -9.92 27.80
CA ALA A 234 19.79 -10.58 29.07
C ALA A 234 20.88 -11.66 28.95
N ALA A 235 20.87 -12.43 27.86
CA ALA A 235 21.92 -13.42 27.57
C ALA A 235 23.27 -12.75 27.29
N ALA A 236 23.30 -11.71 26.44
CA ALA A 236 24.49 -10.93 26.14
C ALA A 236 25.07 -10.25 27.40
N ALA A 237 24.21 -9.65 28.23
CA ALA A 237 24.62 -9.05 29.51
C ALA A 237 25.24 -10.08 30.47
N LYS A 238 24.73 -11.33 30.50
CA LYS A 238 25.34 -12.43 31.28
C LYS A 238 26.72 -12.81 30.74
N ILE A 239 26.92 -12.83 29.42
CA ILE A 239 28.22 -13.12 28.78
C ILE A 239 29.21 -12.00 29.11
N HIS A 240 28.86 -10.74 28.92
CA HIS A 240 29.71 -9.60 29.27
C HIS A 240 30.07 -9.57 30.77
N LYS A 241 29.11 -9.88 31.66
CA LYS A 241 29.37 -9.98 33.10
C LYS A 241 30.33 -11.12 33.45
N LYS A 242 30.24 -12.26 32.77
CA LYS A 242 31.19 -13.38 32.93
C LYS A 242 32.59 -13.00 32.42
N ALA A 243 32.69 -12.41 31.23
CA ALA A 243 33.95 -11.94 30.66
C ALA A 243 34.62 -10.88 31.55
N ALA A 244 33.86 -9.88 32.04
CA ALA A 244 34.36 -8.88 32.98
C ALA A 244 34.87 -9.49 34.30
N ARG A 245 34.17 -10.51 34.82
CA ARG A 245 34.62 -11.26 36.02
C ARG A 245 35.88 -12.08 35.75
N GLN A 246 36.02 -12.68 34.57
CA GLN A 246 37.23 -13.40 34.18
C GLN A 246 38.43 -12.45 34.04
N ASN A 247 38.27 -11.32 33.35
CA ASN A 247 39.32 -10.30 33.23
C ASN A 247 39.74 -9.75 34.61
N LYS A 248 38.79 -9.47 35.51
CA LYS A 248 39.10 -9.03 36.89
C LYS A 248 39.85 -10.09 37.69
N ARG A 249 39.64 -11.38 37.43
CA ARG A 249 40.38 -12.48 38.09
C ARG A 249 41.79 -12.66 37.51
N GLN A 250 41.97 -12.40 36.21
CA GLN A 250 43.29 -12.44 35.57
C GLN A 250 44.17 -11.26 35.98
N LEU A 251 43.56 -10.12 36.33
CA LEU A 251 44.21 -9.03 37.06
C LEU A 251 44.43 -9.41 38.54
N LYS A 252 45.13 -10.52 38.81
CA LYS A 252 45.67 -10.80 40.14
C LYS A 252 46.79 -9.80 40.42
N ARG A 253 46.48 -8.91 41.37
CA ARG A 253 47.38 -8.18 42.29
C ARG A 253 48.85 -8.35 41.96
N GLN A 254 49.41 -7.39 41.23
CA GLN A 254 50.84 -7.17 41.32
C GLN A 254 51.14 -6.83 42.79
N PRO A 255 52.05 -7.55 43.46
CA PRO A 255 52.49 -7.17 44.80
C PRO A 255 53.08 -5.78 44.68
N GLN A 256 52.58 -4.82 45.47
CA GLN A 256 53.21 -3.51 45.56
C GLN A 256 54.63 -3.75 46.06
N LEU A 257 55.60 -3.59 45.17
CA LEU A 257 57.01 -3.65 45.52
C LEU A 257 57.26 -2.51 46.51
N GLY A 258 57.53 -2.88 47.76
CA GLY A 258 57.84 -1.97 48.83
C GLY A 258 59.04 -1.11 48.45
N VAL A 259 58.80 0.19 48.38
CA VAL A 259 59.85 1.20 48.30
C VAL A 259 60.53 1.22 49.66
N LYS A 260 61.79 0.79 49.69
CA LYS A 260 62.72 1.01 50.82
C LYS A 260 63.34 2.39 50.70
#